data_AF-A0A5J5EDE0-F1
#
_entry.id   AF-A0A5J5EDE0-F1
#
_cell.length_a   1.000
_cell.length_b   1.000
_cell.length_c   1.000
_cell.angle_alpha   90.00
_cell.angle_beta   90.00
_cell.angle_gamma   90.00
#
_symmetry.space_group_name_H-M   'P 1'
#
loop_
_entity.id
_entity.type
_entity.pdbx_description
1 polymer ?
#
loop_
_entity_poly.entity_id
_entity_poly.type
_entity_poly.pdbx_seq_one_letter_code
_entity_poly.pdbx_strand_id
1 'polypeptide(L)'
;MAAPASEDILKRPLYVYDLPAPLLASITLKTDVASTTETDPKEPTLVSDDGSLGCALCGSASSSVPEQRAHFRSDWHRFNLKLKLRSRPAVKDEAEFEKMLEAIEESISGSDDESDESEDDKDGVATLVRKTEMATIEEDGAVVRWKRGAGKPPLVWFASPLLPDEVSLGVYRALFTPQEQAQGGYLEYVRARQLTAGIGGTTSPHMFMCMIGGGHFAAMIVSLAPKVGQGNREAVVLAHKTFHRYTTRRKQGGSQSANDNAKGAAHSAGAQIRRHNEATLISEVRELLNSWKELLDTASLLFVRATGAQNRRTLFGYEDSPLKSNDPRIRGFPFSTRRATQSELMRCFVELTRLKVSRVDQAALQALQTPTPTPATTTTTKSTPAAIAAPPKLSKEEEEAQLHTSQLTALIRRSKAPAVLSYLSSNNLPVDFKFFPPSANHHAPTPLHLAAALNAPAVVNALLLKAAADPSVLNADGKSAFLLAGDRATRDAFRVARSELGEKRWAWDAAGVPGPLKRAEMEERERREREEADRGERERREREVERIRLEEEAKGKKKRGGLKGMALGGGGVVTALNKREEEERGLTPEARLRLERERRARAAEERVRRLQGR
;
A
#
# COMPACT_ATOMS: atom_id res chain seq x y z
N MET A 1 33.57 36.58 14.22
CA MET A 1 33.29 35.25 14.77
C MET A 1 32.91 34.36 13.62
N ALA A 2 33.79 33.44 13.21
CA ALA A 2 33.51 32.52 12.11
C ALA A 2 32.42 31.54 12.55
N ALA A 3 31.37 31.37 11.74
CA ALA A 3 30.40 30.30 11.95
C ALA A 3 31.16 28.96 12.00
N PRO A 4 30.80 28.04 12.91
CA PRO A 4 31.49 26.75 12.97
C PRO A 4 31.28 26.03 11.63
N ALA A 5 32.36 25.47 11.07
CA ALA A 5 32.36 24.75 9.78
C ALA A 5 31.32 23.61 9.69
N SER A 6 30.71 23.24 10.82
CA SER A 6 29.63 22.27 10.98
C SER A 6 28.32 22.67 10.30
N GLU A 7 27.95 23.95 10.27
CA GLU A 7 26.68 24.39 9.67
C GLU A 7 26.75 24.42 8.14
N ASP A 8 27.92 24.67 7.56
CA ASP A 8 28.10 24.71 6.10
C ASP A 8 27.95 23.32 5.45
N ILE A 9 28.31 22.25 6.15
CA ILE A 9 28.17 20.87 5.67
C ILE A 9 26.69 20.46 5.55
N LEU A 10 25.83 20.93 6.47
CA LEU A 10 24.40 20.62 6.50
C LEU A 10 23.54 21.51 5.57
N LYS A 11 24.09 22.61 5.05
CA LYS A 11 23.38 23.49 4.10
C LYS A 11 23.04 22.78 2.78
N ARG A 12 23.81 21.76 2.40
CA ARG A 12 23.58 20.97 1.18
C ARG A 12 23.02 19.58 1.53
N PRO A 13 22.10 19.03 0.71
CA PRO A 13 21.62 17.67 0.93
C PRO A 13 22.76 16.66 0.76
N LEU A 14 23.02 15.90 1.83
CA LEU A 14 24.06 14.86 1.83
C LEU A 14 23.56 13.59 1.14
N TYR A 15 24.36 13.09 0.19
CA TYR A 15 24.09 11.88 -0.59
C TYR A 15 24.93 10.72 -0.05
N VAL A 16 24.31 9.55 0.18
CA VAL A 16 24.94 8.40 0.85
C VAL A 16 26.18 7.87 0.12
N TYR A 17 26.18 7.88 -1.21
CA TYR A 17 27.28 7.35 -2.03
C TYR A 17 28.32 8.42 -2.41
N ASP A 18 28.19 9.67 -1.95
CA ASP A 18 29.17 10.75 -2.22
C ASP A 18 29.20 11.71 -1.02
N LEU A 19 29.67 11.20 0.11
CA LEU A 19 29.85 11.96 1.34
C LEU A 19 31.12 12.82 1.26
N PRO A 20 31.11 14.05 1.82
CA PRO A 20 32.33 14.84 1.94
C PRO A 20 33.42 14.09 2.72
N ALA A 21 34.65 14.08 2.19
CA ALA A 21 35.80 13.45 2.83
C ALA A 21 35.97 13.71 4.35
N PRO A 22 35.83 14.96 4.85
CA PRO A 22 35.96 15.21 6.30
C PRO A 22 34.84 14.54 7.11
N LEU A 23 33.63 14.45 6.57
CA LEU A 23 32.51 13.79 7.23
C LEU A 23 32.67 12.26 7.21
N LEU A 24 33.15 11.71 6.09
CA LEU A 24 33.38 10.28 5.94
C LEU A 24 34.46 9.73 6.91
N ALA A 25 35.51 10.53 7.16
CA ALA A 25 36.58 10.16 8.09
C ALA A 25 36.13 10.18 9.56
N SER A 26 35.21 11.07 9.91
CA SER A 26 34.79 11.34 11.29
C SER A 26 33.49 10.66 11.70
N ILE A 27 32.74 10.07 10.76
CA ILE A 27 31.48 9.39 11.06
C ILE A 27 31.71 8.14 11.93
N THR A 28 30.87 7.97 12.95
CA THR A 28 30.84 6.82 13.87
C THR A 28 29.41 6.28 14.00
N LEU A 29 29.26 4.99 14.26
CA LEU A 29 27.94 4.38 14.47
C LEU A 29 27.39 4.81 15.84
N LYS A 30 26.20 5.37 15.88
CA LYS A 30 25.51 5.69 17.14
C LYS A 30 24.78 4.42 17.59
N THR A 31 25.39 3.69 18.52
CA THR A 31 24.75 2.54 19.16
C THR A 31 23.64 3.07 20.07
N ASP A 32 22.39 2.72 19.77
CA ASP A 32 21.26 3.02 20.66
C ASP A 32 21.53 2.37 22.03
N VAL A 33 21.78 3.19 23.06
CA VAL A 33 21.66 2.78 24.46
C VAL A 33 20.17 2.70 24.78
N ALA A 34 19.50 1.73 24.16
CA ALA A 34 18.12 1.35 24.41
C ALA A 34 17.89 -0.07 23.87
N SER A 35 18.75 -0.98 24.31
CA SER A 35 18.45 -2.41 24.41
C SER A 35 19.28 -2.90 25.57
N THR A 36 18.77 -2.67 26.79
CA THR A 36 18.92 -3.67 27.83
C THR A 36 18.36 -4.96 27.24
N THR A 37 19.22 -5.73 26.58
CA THR A 37 19.14 -7.16 26.64
C THR A 37 19.18 -7.47 28.12
N GLU A 38 18.01 -7.72 28.71
CA GLU A 38 17.95 -8.69 29.79
C GLU A 38 18.67 -9.92 29.24
N THR A 39 19.89 -10.09 29.73
CA THR A 39 20.65 -11.31 29.60
C THR A 39 19.79 -12.37 30.27
N ASP A 40 19.05 -13.13 29.47
CA ASP A 40 18.58 -14.45 29.87
C ASP A 40 19.80 -15.19 30.46
N PRO A 41 19.76 -15.59 31.73
CA PRO A 41 20.82 -16.39 32.30
C PRO A 41 20.92 -17.72 31.56
N LYS A 42 22.13 -17.93 31.06
CA LYS A 42 22.77 -19.18 30.65
C LYS A 42 22.21 -20.43 31.37
N GLU A 43 21.94 -21.45 30.55
CA GLU A 43 21.91 -22.91 30.84
C GLU A 43 21.21 -23.42 32.11
N PRO A 44 20.19 -24.29 31.99
CA PRO A 44 20.01 -25.32 33.00
C PRO A 44 20.99 -26.46 32.71
N THR A 45 21.98 -26.52 33.60
CA THR A 45 22.66 -27.71 34.07
C THR A 45 21.76 -28.96 34.03
N LEU A 46 22.36 -30.06 33.55
CA LEU A 46 21.86 -31.41 33.74
C LEU A 46 21.70 -31.67 35.25
N VAL A 47 20.45 -31.78 35.70
CA VAL A 47 20.11 -32.44 36.96
C VAL A 47 19.27 -33.65 36.62
N SER A 48 19.89 -34.82 36.75
CA SER A 48 19.19 -36.07 36.99
C SER A 48 18.55 -35.95 38.37
N ASP A 49 17.22 -35.90 38.44
CA ASP A 49 16.50 -36.19 39.67
C ASP A 49 15.17 -36.89 39.38
N ASP A 50 14.88 -37.81 40.28
CA ASP A 50 14.01 -38.96 40.18
C ASP A 50 12.52 -38.58 40.28
N GLY A 51 11.65 -39.22 39.49
CA GLY A 51 10.22 -39.33 39.83
C GLY A 51 9.25 -38.17 39.53
N SER A 52 9.50 -37.25 38.58
CA SER A 52 8.49 -36.26 38.21
C SER A 52 7.33 -36.89 37.39
N LEU A 53 6.13 -36.89 37.95
CA LEU A 53 4.89 -37.36 37.32
C LEU A 53 4.40 -36.31 36.32
N GLY A 54 5.08 -36.09 35.20
CA GLY A 54 4.68 -35.07 34.21
C GLY A 54 4.94 -35.47 32.77
N CYS A 55 4.31 -34.78 31.83
CA CYS A 55 4.55 -34.95 30.39
C CYS A 55 5.36 -33.77 29.84
N ALA A 56 6.65 -33.99 29.55
CA ALA A 56 7.51 -32.95 28.97
C ALA A 56 7.06 -32.46 27.59
N LEU A 57 6.25 -33.25 26.87
CA LEU A 57 5.72 -32.88 25.55
C LEU A 57 4.58 -31.85 25.66
N CYS A 58 3.64 -32.08 26.57
CA CYS A 58 2.46 -31.24 26.72
C CYS A 58 2.65 -30.18 27.81
N GLY A 59 3.70 -30.30 28.63
CA GLY A 59 3.96 -29.41 29.77
C GLY A 59 3.03 -29.65 30.95
N SER A 60 2.28 -30.76 30.96
CA SER A 60 1.37 -31.10 32.06
C SER A 60 2.13 -31.71 33.24
N ALA A 61 1.88 -31.18 34.44
CA ALA A 61 2.24 -31.82 35.69
C ALA A 61 1.04 -32.65 36.15
N SER A 62 1.23 -33.95 36.38
CA SER A 62 0.22 -34.84 36.98
C SER A 62 0.57 -35.11 38.44
N SER A 63 -0.44 -35.19 39.30
CA SER A 63 -0.22 -35.41 40.73
C SER A 63 -0.16 -36.90 41.09
N SER A 64 -0.62 -37.77 40.18
CA SER A 64 -0.71 -39.21 40.40
C SER A 64 -0.42 -40.03 39.13
N VAL A 65 0.05 -41.27 39.29
CA VAL A 65 0.29 -42.23 38.19
C VAL A 65 -0.97 -42.55 37.37
N PRO A 66 -2.18 -42.69 37.98
CA PRO A 66 -3.42 -42.83 37.21
C PRO A 66 -3.73 -41.63 36.31
N GLU A 67 -3.55 -40.40 36.81
CA GLU A 67 -3.72 -39.18 36.01
C GLU A 67 -2.71 -39.10 34.88
N GLN A 68 -1.46 -39.49 35.14
CA GLN A 68 -0.42 -39.53 34.12
C GLN A 68 -0.80 -40.50 32.99
N ARG A 69 -1.28 -41.70 33.32
CA ARG A 69 -1.77 -42.68 32.34
C ARG A 69 -3.02 -42.21 31.60
N ALA A 70 -3.89 -41.45 32.24
CA ALA A 70 -5.05 -40.83 31.60
C ALA A 70 -4.62 -39.76 30.59
N HIS A 71 -3.69 -38.89 30.97
CA HIS A 71 -3.10 -37.89 30.07
C HIS A 71 -2.44 -38.54 28.85
N PHE A 72 -1.61 -39.59 29.02
CA PHE A 72 -0.98 -40.27 27.87
C PHE A 72 -1.99 -40.94 26.91
N ARG A 73 -3.22 -41.20 27.36
CA ARG A 73 -4.31 -41.72 26.52
C ARG A 73 -5.21 -40.62 25.97
N SER A 74 -5.10 -39.39 26.46
CA SER A 74 -5.97 -38.29 26.05
C SER A 74 -5.67 -37.83 24.63
N ASP A 75 -6.70 -37.26 24.01
CA ASP A 75 -6.61 -36.76 22.64
C ASP A 75 -5.68 -35.55 22.53
N TRP A 76 -5.55 -34.75 23.59
CA TRP A 76 -4.59 -33.66 23.68
C TRP A 76 -3.14 -34.17 23.59
N HIS A 77 -2.79 -35.26 24.29
CA HIS A 77 -1.45 -35.84 24.21
C HIS A 77 -1.17 -36.44 22.83
N ARG A 78 -2.13 -37.18 22.26
CA ARG A 78 -2.03 -37.76 20.92
C ARG A 78 -1.88 -36.69 19.85
N PHE A 79 -2.60 -35.57 19.99
CA PHE A 79 -2.51 -34.42 19.11
C PHE A 79 -1.11 -33.78 19.15
N ASN A 80 -0.59 -33.49 20.35
CA ASN A 80 0.75 -32.95 20.53
C ASN A 80 1.85 -33.91 20.06
N LEU A 81 1.64 -35.23 20.19
CA LEU A 81 2.55 -36.25 19.66
C LEU A 81 2.60 -36.23 18.13
N LYS A 82 1.43 -36.13 17.47
CA LYS A 82 1.34 -35.97 16.01
C LYS A 82 1.99 -34.65 15.54
N LEU A 83 1.84 -33.55 16.29
CA LEU A 83 2.52 -32.27 16.00
C LEU A 83 4.04 -32.37 16.13
N LYS A 84 4.55 -33.05 17.16
CA LYS A 84 5.99 -33.25 17.38
C LYS A 84 6.64 -34.09 16.29
N LEU A 85 5.98 -35.18 15.87
CA LEU A 85 6.42 -36.02 14.75
C LEU A 85 6.54 -35.23 13.43
N ARG A 86 5.85 -34.08 13.34
CA ARG A 86 5.89 -33.15 12.20
C ARG A 86 6.65 -31.85 12.49
N SER A 87 7.48 -31.85 13.54
CA SER A 87 8.33 -30.72 13.95
C SER A 87 7.59 -29.40 14.20
N ARG A 88 6.34 -29.46 14.65
CA ARG A 88 5.53 -28.29 15.03
C ARG A 88 5.54 -28.07 16.54
N PRO A 89 5.37 -26.81 17.01
CA PRO A 89 5.26 -26.52 18.43
C PRO A 89 4.01 -27.19 19.02
N ALA A 90 4.16 -27.80 20.19
CA ALA A 90 3.06 -28.41 20.93
C ALA A 90 2.16 -27.33 21.55
N VAL A 91 0.86 -27.63 21.65
CA VAL A 91 -0.13 -26.80 22.33
C VAL A 91 -0.01 -27.06 23.83
N LYS A 92 0.35 -26.03 24.60
CA LYS A 92 0.67 -26.15 26.03
C LYS A 92 -0.53 -26.00 26.96
N ASP A 93 -1.62 -25.41 26.47
CA ASP A 93 -2.84 -25.19 27.25
C ASP A 93 -3.95 -26.14 26.76
N GLU A 94 -4.61 -26.83 27.70
CA GLU A 94 -5.69 -27.78 27.43
C GLU A 94 -6.97 -27.05 26.99
N ALA A 95 -7.24 -25.86 27.54
CA ALA A 95 -8.41 -25.06 27.18
C ALA A 95 -8.33 -24.50 25.75
N GLU A 96 -7.12 -24.30 25.21
CA GLU A 96 -6.93 -23.93 23.81
C GLU A 96 -7.26 -25.11 22.89
N PHE A 97 -6.95 -26.34 23.32
CA PHE A 97 -7.25 -27.55 22.57
C PHE A 97 -8.76 -27.84 22.52
N GLU A 98 -9.47 -27.70 23.65
CA GLU A 98 -10.94 -27.86 23.70
C GLU A 98 -11.66 -26.85 22.80
N LYS A 99 -11.26 -25.57 22.82
CA LYS A 99 -11.82 -24.56 21.90
C LYS A 99 -11.60 -24.89 20.43
N MET A 100 -10.45 -25.50 20.09
CA MET A 100 -10.18 -25.93 18.71
C MET A 100 -11.03 -27.12 18.29
N LEU A 101 -11.38 -28.02 19.23
CA LEU A 101 -12.31 -29.12 19.00
C LEU A 101 -13.75 -28.61 18.86
N GLU A 102 -14.22 -27.77 19.79
CA GLU A 102 -15.58 -27.20 19.79
C GLU A 102 -15.87 -26.41 18.50
N ALA A 103 -14.92 -25.59 18.05
CA ALA A 103 -15.04 -24.84 16.79
C ALA A 103 -15.15 -25.74 15.55
N ILE A 104 -14.73 -27.00 15.63
CA ILE A 104 -14.86 -27.97 14.55
C ILE A 104 -16.19 -28.69 14.63
N GLU A 105 -16.66 -29.06 15.83
CA GLU A 105 -18.01 -29.63 16.01
C GLU A 105 -19.11 -28.64 15.56
N GLU A 106 -18.97 -27.35 15.87
CA GLU A 106 -19.87 -26.30 15.35
C GLU A 106 -19.79 -26.14 13.82
N SER A 107 -18.61 -26.39 13.23
CA SER A 107 -18.41 -26.33 11.78
C SER A 107 -18.89 -27.58 11.04
N ILE A 108 -19.14 -28.69 11.75
CA ILE A 108 -19.61 -29.97 11.19
C ILE A 108 -21.13 -30.16 11.34
N SER A 109 -21.75 -29.53 12.35
CA SER A 109 -23.21 -29.60 12.62
C SER A 109 -24.07 -28.66 11.72
N GLY A 110 -23.45 -28.01 10.73
CA GLY A 110 -24.09 -26.95 9.93
C GLY A 110 -24.43 -27.30 8.47
N SER A 111 -24.35 -28.56 8.04
CA SER A 111 -24.71 -28.95 6.66
C SER A 111 -25.04 -30.44 6.56
N ASP A 112 -26.33 -30.75 6.65
CA ASP A 112 -26.93 -32.05 6.29
C ASP A 112 -27.15 -32.04 4.75
N ASP A 113 -26.36 -32.81 4.00
CA ASP A 113 -26.68 -33.21 2.62
C ASP A 113 -26.24 -34.67 2.45
N GLU A 114 -27.22 -35.52 2.14
CA GLU A 114 -27.16 -36.98 2.22
C GLU A 114 -26.27 -37.61 1.14
N SER A 115 -25.28 -38.42 1.53
CA SER A 115 -24.80 -39.55 0.73
C SER A 115 -24.04 -40.59 1.59
N ASP A 116 -24.39 -41.85 1.34
CA ASP A 116 -24.12 -43.07 2.12
C ASP A 116 -22.64 -43.52 2.21
N GLU A 117 -22.28 -43.93 3.43
CA GLU A 117 -21.26 -44.85 3.97
C GLU A 117 -19.84 -44.99 3.37
N SER A 118 -18.85 -44.63 4.22
CA SER A 118 -17.77 -45.55 4.63
C SER A 118 -17.39 -45.30 6.10
N GLU A 119 -17.64 -46.29 6.96
CA GLU A 119 -17.49 -46.26 8.42
C GLU A 119 -16.04 -46.42 8.93
N ASP A 120 -15.16 -45.41 8.80
CA ASP A 120 -13.83 -45.50 9.45
C ASP A 120 -13.15 -44.19 9.91
N ASP A 121 -13.83 -43.04 9.89
CA ASP A 121 -13.24 -41.76 10.34
C ASP A 121 -13.94 -41.20 11.59
N LYS A 122 -13.79 -41.88 12.74
CA LYS A 122 -14.15 -41.35 14.08
C LYS A 122 -12.96 -40.77 14.86
N ASP A 123 -11.84 -40.42 14.20
CA ASP A 123 -10.71 -39.76 14.86
C ASP A 123 -10.75 -38.25 14.62
N GLY A 124 -11.56 -37.51 15.40
CA GLY A 124 -11.65 -36.05 15.32
C GLY A 124 -10.29 -35.34 15.41
N VAL A 125 -9.31 -35.97 16.07
CA VAL A 125 -7.92 -35.52 16.15
C VAL A 125 -7.21 -35.58 14.79
N ALA A 126 -7.47 -36.60 13.97
CA ALA A 126 -6.90 -36.70 12.62
C ALA A 126 -7.44 -35.59 11.70
N THR A 127 -8.73 -35.27 11.82
CA THR A 127 -9.38 -34.17 11.09
C THR A 127 -8.81 -32.80 11.48
N LEU A 128 -8.55 -32.58 12.78
CA LEU A 128 -7.93 -31.37 13.32
C LEU A 128 -6.52 -31.15 12.77
N VAL A 129 -5.76 -32.24 12.63
CA VAL A 129 -4.42 -32.20 12.05
C VAL A 129 -4.46 -31.99 10.53
N ARG A 130 -5.39 -32.62 9.80
CA ARG A 130 -5.59 -32.36 8.35
C ARG A 130 -6.06 -30.93 8.06
N LYS A 131 -6.86 -30.32 8.95
CA LYS A 131 -7.33 -28.93 8.80
C LYS A 131 -6.24 -27.91 9.14
N THR A 132 -5.41 -28.18 10.14
CA THR A 132 -4.18 -27.40 10.38
C THR A 132 -3.15 -27.60 9.26
N GLU A 133 -3.17 -28.75 8.57
CA GLU A 133 -2.46 -28.96 7.29
C GLU A 133 -3.07 -28.13 6.16
N MET A 134 -4.39 -28.12 5.91
CA MET A 134 -4.99 -27.27 4.86
C MET A 134 -4.78 -25.76 5.09
N ALA A 135 -4.79 -25.31 6.35
CA ALA A 135 -4.43 -23.93 6.71
C ALA A 135 -2.93 -23.62 6.47
N THR A 136 -2.07 -24.64 6.35
CA THR A 136 -0.63 -24.49 6.06
C THR A 136 -0.23 -24.92 4.64
N ILE A 137 -1.06 -25.68 3.91
CA ILE A 137 -0.88 -26.00 2.49
C ILE A 137 -1.22 -24.76 1.62
N GLU A 138 -1.98 -23.80 2.14
CA GLU A 138 -2.00 -22.43 1.59
C GLU A 138 -0.68 -21.64 1.83
N GLU A 139 0.22 -22.12 2.70
CA GLU A 139 1.52 -21.48 3.00
C GLU A 139 2.76 -22.19 2.41
N ASP A 140 2.66 -23.45 1.98
CA ASP A 140 3.80 -24.23 1.43
C ASP A 140 4.08 -24.00 -0.08
N GLY A 141 3.66 -22.85 -0.60
CA GLY A 141 4.21 -22.24 -1.81
C GLY A 141 5.21 -21.14 -1.47
N ALA A 142 6.19 -21.39 -0.59
CA ALA A 142 7.27 -20.48 -0.19
C ALA A 142 6.87 -18.98 -0.25
N VAL A 143 5.84 -18.65 0.53
CA VAL A 143 5.41 -17.27 0.76
C VAL A 143 6.40 -16.68 1.75
N VAL A 144 7.39 -15.90 1.28
CA VAL A 144 8.08 -14.93 2.15
C VAL A 144 7.04 -13.88 2.54
N ARG A 145 6.23 -14.21 3.53
CA ARG A 145 5.38 -13.28 4.25
C ARG A 145 6.37 -12.40 5.01
N TRP A 146 6.57 -11.16 4.56
CA TRP A 146 7.22 -10.13 5.38
C TRP A 146 6.33 -9.90 6.61
N LYS A 147 6.48 -10.74 7.63
CA LYS A 147 5.96 -10.50 8.97
C LYS A 147 6.69 -9.26 9.48
N ARG A 148 6.05 -8.10 9.36
CA ARG A 148 6.39 -6.93 10.16
C ARG A 148 6.01 -7.27 11.61
N GLY A 149 6.94 -7.90 12.32
CA GLY A 149 6.99 -7.71 13.77
C GLY A 149 7.31 -6.24 14.08
N ALA A 150 7.41 -5.89 15.37
CA ALA A 150 8.08 -4.67 15.81
C ALA A 150 9.58 -4.77 15.44
N GLY A 151 9.88 -4.71 14.15
CA GLY A 151 11.20 -4.97 13.60
C GLY A 151 12.16 -3.87 13.97
N LYS A 152 13.46 -4.19 13.84
CA LYS A 152 14.57 -3.24 13.98
C LYS A 152 14.22 -1.89 13.32
N PRO A 153 14.59 -0.75 13.94
CA PRO A 153 14.21 0.57 13.44
C PRO A 153 14.64 0.76 11.99
N PRO A 154 13.85 1.40 11.12
CA PRO A 154 14.11 1.46 9.67
C PRO A 154 15.37 2.23 9.29
N LEU A 155 15.91 3.04 10.21
CA LEU A 155 17.12 3.84 10.06
C LEU A 155 18.24 3.29 10.94
N VAL A 156 19.47 3.44 10.46
CA VAL A 156 20.72 3.29 11.23
C VAL A 156 21.23 4.70 11.48
N TRP A 157 21.51 5.02 12.75
CA TRP A 157 21.98 6.34 13.15
C TRP A 157 23.49 6.38 13.29
N PHE A 158 24.07 7.49 12.85
CA PHE A 158 25.48 7.81 12.91
C PHE A 158 25.67 9.17 13.57
N ALA A 159 26.81 9.35 14.22
CA ALA A 159 27.27 10.61 14.78
C ALA A 159 28.58 11.03 14.09
N SER A 160 28.95 12.30 14.21
CA SER A 160 30.26 12.80 13.78
C SER A 160 30.67 13.92 14.72
N PRO A 161 31.93 13.95 15.21
CA PRO A 161 32.48 15.06 15.99
C PRO A 161 32.49 16.41 15.26
N LEU A 162 32.30 16.42 13.93
CA LEU A 162 32.19 17.64 13.13
C LEU A 162 30.80 18.27 13.20
N LEU A 163 29.82 17.56 13.77
CA LEU A 163 28.45 18.02 13.94
C LEU A 163 28.16 18.19 15.44
N PRO A 164 27.23 19.07 15.83
CA PRO A 164 26.80 19.16 17.23
C PRO A 164 26.29 17.81 17.75
N ASP A 165 26.48 17.51 19.04
CA ASP A 165 26.11 16.23 19.67
C ASP A 165 24.60 15.92 19.57
N GLU A 166 23.79 16.95 19.39
CA GLU A 166 22.35 16.87 19.15
C GLU A 166 22.02 16.33 17.75
N VAL A 167 22.94 16.46 16.79
CA VAL A 167 22.72 16.11 15.38
C VAL A 167 23.11 14.66 15.13
N SER A 168 22.15 13.86 14.69
CA SER A 168 22.36 12.47 14.27
C SER A 168 22.02 12.30 12.79
N LEU A 169 22.84 11.52 12.08
CA LEU A 169 22.68 11.23 10.66
C LEU A 169 22.07 9.83 10.48
N GLY A 170 20.94 9.72 9.79
CA GLY A 170 20.21 8.48 9.57
C GLY A 170 20.37 7.96 8.14
N VAL A 171 20.66 6.67 8.00
CA VAL A 171 20.69 5.94 6.72
C VAL A 171 19.68 4.79 6.76
N TYR A 172 18.92 4.58 5.69
CA TYR A 172 17.94 3.49 5.65
C TYR A 172 18.61 2.13 5.71
N ARG A 173 18.13 1.24 6.61
CA ARG A 173 18.56 -0.16 6.68
C ARG A 173 18.36 -0.91 5.36
N ALA A 174 17.34 -0.52 4.60
CA ALA A 174 17.01 -1.14 3.32
C ALA A 174 18.13 -1.00 2.26
N LEU A 175 19.09 -0.08 2.44
CA LEU A 175 20.26 0.02 1.57
C LEU A 175 21.30 -1.09 1.80
N PHE A 176 21.24 -1.79 2.94
CA PHE A 176 22.18 -2.87 3.27
C PHE A 176 21.58 -4.24 2.93
N THR A 177 22.42 -5.18 2.53
CA THR A 177 22.03 -6.58 2.29
C THR A 177 21.67 -7.30 3.59
N PRO A 178 20.89 -8.40 3.57
CA PRO A 178 20.54 -9.08 4.82
C PRO A 178 21.78 -9.65 5.51
N GLN A 179 22.78 -10.04 4.73
CA GLN A 179 24.10 -10.48 5.20
C GLN A 179 24.85 -9.33 5.90
N GLU A 180 24.89 -8.14 5.29
CA GLU A 180 25.51 -6.95 5.88
C GLU A 180 24.79 -6.53 7.18
N GLN A 181 23.46 -6.61 7.20
CA GLN A 181 22.67 -6.30 8.39
C GLN A 181 22.90 -7.30 9.54
N ALA A 182 23.24 -8.55 9.24
CA ALA A 182 23.55 -9.57 10.23
C ALA A 182 24.95 -9.38 10.84
N GLN A 183 25.93 -8.92 10.07
CA GLN A 183 27.31 -8.73 10.51
C GLN A 183 27.54 -7.45 11.33
N GLY A 184 26.66 -6.45 11.21
CA GLY A 184 26.69 -5.27 12.10
C GLY A 184 27.69 -4.16 11.75
N GLY A 185 28.52 -4.33 10.71
CA GLY A 185 29.53 -3.35 10.23
C GLY A 185 28.98 -2.28 9.29
N TYR A 186 27.90 -1.58 9.66
CA TYR A 186 27.22 -0.62 8.76
C TYR A 186 28.14 0.51 8.25
N LEU A 187 29.11 0.91 9.06
CA LEU A 187 30.00 2.02 8.80
C LEU A 187 31.07 1.67 7.76
N GLU A 188 31.63 0.45 7.83
CA GLU A 188 32.56 -0.05 6.82
C GLU A 188 31.89 -0.11 5.44
N TYR A 189 30.62 -0.56 5.39
CA TYR A 189 29.86 -0.60 4.14
C TYR A 189 29.56 0.79 3.57
N VAL A 190 29.27 1.79 4.40
CA VAL A 190 29.09 3.17 3.93
C VAL A 190 30.41 3.70 3.35
N ARG A 191 31.56 3.43 4.00
CA ARG A 191 32.88 3.85 3.49
C ARG A 191 33.26 3.16 2.19
N ALA A 192 33.01 1.86 2.07
CA ALA A 192 33.32 1.09 0.87
C ALA A 192 32.47 1.49 -0.36
N ARG A 193 31.28 2.06 -0.14
CA ARG A 193 30.32 2.42 -1.20
C ARG A 193 30.42 3.89 -1.65
N GLN A 194 31.49 4.59 -1.31
CA GLN A 194 31.71 5.93 -1.82
C GLN A 194 32.11 5.89 -3.29
N LEU A 195 31.45 6.70 -4.11
CA LEU A 195 31.59 6.74 -5.57
C LEU A 195 32.13 8.11 -5.99
N THR A 196 33.09 8.10 -6.91
CA THR A 196 33.61 9.34 -7.51
C THR A 196 32.66 9.85 -8.58
N ALA A 197 32.32 11.13 -8.50
CA ALA A 197 31.48 11.78 -9.49
C ALA A 197 32.30 12.04 -10.77
N GLY A 198 32.01 11.34 -11.87
CA GLY A 198 32.73 11.62 -13.13
C GLY A 198 32.62 10.59 -14.24
N ILE A 199 32.31 9.32 -13.96
CA ILE A 199 32.29 8.28 -15.00
C ILE A 199 30.86 7.75 -15.13
N GLY A 200 30.04 8.50 -15.86
CA GLY A 200 28.73 8.05 -16.35
C GLY A 200 28.86 7.01 -17.46
N GLY A 201 29.65 5.96 -17.21
CA GLY A 201 29.76 4.78 -18.05
C GLY A 201 28.80 3.69 -17.60
N THR A 202 28.49 2.78 -18.52
CA THR A 202 27.66 1.56 -18.33
C THR A 202 28.17 0.62 -17.23
N THR A 203 29.35 0.86 -16.66
CA THR A 203 29.99 0.10 -15.59
C THR A 203 29.75 0.67 -14.18
N SER A 204 29.03 1.78 -14.05
CA SER A 204 28.70 2.36 -12.74
C SER A 204 27.65 1.50 -12.00
N PRO A 205 27.78 1.33 -10.67
CA PRO A 205 26.81 0.56 -9.90
C PRO A 205 25.44 1.25 -9.97
N HIS A 206 24.39 0.46 -10.15
CA HIS A 206 23.03 0.95 -10.34
C HIS A 206 22.04 0.17 -9.50
N MET A 207 20.89 0.78 -9.24
CA MET A 207 19.76 0.12 -8.61
C MET A 207 18.57 0.04 -9.55
N PHE A 208 17.79 -1.02 -9.40
CA PHE A 208 16.48 -1.16 -10.05
C PHE A 208 15.38 -0.81 -9.05
N MET A 209 14.38 -0.05 -9.51
CA MET A 209 13.23 0.35 -8.72
C MET A 209 11.96 0.13 -9.52
N CYS A 210 10.98 -0.58 -8.95
CA CYS A 210 9.74 -0.92 -9.60
C CYS A 210 8.54 -0.78 -8.65
N MET A 211 7.45 -0.24 -9.19
CA MET A 211 6.16 -0.14 -8.53
C MET A 211 5.04 -0.60 -9.45
N ILE A 212 4.19 -1.49 -8.95
CA ILE A 212 3.00 -1.96 -9.64
C ILE A 212 1.79 -1.95 -8.69
N GLY A 213 0.68 -1.38 -9.15
CA GLY A 213 -0.57 -1.38 -8.40
C GLY A 213 -1.67 -0.55 -9.04
N GLY A 214 -2.91 -1.03 -8.95
CA GLY A 214 -4.10 -0.31 -9.43
C GLY A 214 -4.09 -0.01 -10.94
N GLY A 215 -3.43 -0.85 -11.74
CA GLY A 215 -3.29 -0.66 -13.20
C GLY A 215 -2.14 0.27 -13.61
N HIS A 216 -1.40 0.82 -12.65
CA HIS A 216 -0.18 1.58 -12.90
C HIS A 216 1.05 0.71 -12.69
N PHE A 217 1.99 0.81 -13.62
CA PHE A 217 3.33 0.26 -13.51
C PHE A 217 4.34 1.37 -13.77
N ALA A 218 5.38 1.42 -12.96
CA ALA A 218 6.55 2.25 -13.19
C ALA A 218 7.79 1.45 -12.82
N ALA A 219 8.79 1.44 -13.70
CA ALA A 219 10.10 0.87 -13.42
C ALA A 219 11.20 1.82 -13.90
N MET A 220 12.31 1.81 -13.17
CA MET A 220 13.45 2.67 -13.42
C MET A 220 14.75 1.99 -12.98
N ILE A 221 15.80 2.20 -13.76
CA ILE A 221 17.18 1.82 -13.44
C ILE A 221 17.97 3.12 -13.30
N VAL A 222 18.58 3.33 -12.15
CA VAL A 222 19.28 4.58 -11.81
C VAL A 222 20.70 4.26 -11.39
N SER A 223 21.66 5.00 -11.93
CA SER A 223 23.06 4.93 -11.49
C SER A 223 23.19 5.54 -10.08
N LEU A 224 23.99 4.88 -9.25
CA LEU A 224 24.35 5.38 -7.91
C LEU A 224 25.46 6.44 -7.99
N ALA A 225 26.19 6.52 -9.11
CA ALA A 225 27.17 7.56 -9.31
C ALA A 225 26.46 8.88 -9.66
N PRO A 226 26.64 9.95 -8.87
CA PRO A 226 26.01 11.22 -9.16
C PRO A 226 26.67 11.89 -10.37
N LYS A 227 25.87 12.55 -11.22
CA LYS A 227 26.41 13.47 -12.22
C LYS A 227 26.54 14.85 -11.60
N VAL A 228 27.73 15.45 -11.74
CA VAL A 228 27.95 16.83 -11.33
C VAL A 228 27.38 17.74 -12.43
N GLY A 229 26.18 18.26 -12.22
CA GLY A 229 25.63 19.40 -12.98
C GLY A 229 26.06 20.72 -12.34
N GLN A 230 25.78 21.87 -12.99
CA GLN A 230 26.09 23.24 -12.52
C GLN A 230 25.81 23.44 -11.01
N GLY A 231 26.79 23.13 -10.15
CA GLY A 231 26.70 23.23 -8.69
C GLY A 231 25.81 22.21 -7.96
N ASN A 232 25.03 21.36 -8.65
CA ASN A 232 24.10 20.40 -8.05
C ASN A 232 24.31 18.97 -8.55
N ARG A 233 24.17 18.00 -7.65
CA ARG A 233 24.22 16.57 -7.95
C ARG A 233 22.87 16.11 -8.49
N GLU A 234 22.85 15.54 -9.69
CA GLU A 234 21.65 15.01 -10.31
C GLU A 234 21.72 13.47 -10.44
N ALA A 235 20.59 12.81 -10.23
CA ALA A 235 20.46 11.36 -10.40
C ALA A 235 20.42 10.99 -11.88
N VAL A 236 21.26 10.04 -12.30
CA VAL A 236 21.33 9.60 -13.70
C VAL A 236 20.42 8.39 -13.90
N VAL A 237 19.33 8.60 -14.65
CA VAL A 237 18.41 7.53 -15.03
C VAL A 237 18.96 6.81 -16.28
N LEU A 238 19.34 5.55 -16.14
CA LEU A 238 19.85 4.72 -17.23
C LEU A 238 18.72 4.23 -18.14
N ALA A 239 17.60 3.80 -17.53
CA ALA A 239 16.41 3.38 -18.24
C ALA A 239 15.16 3.64 -17.38
N HIS A 240 14.04 4.00 -18.00
CA HIS A 240 12.76 4.12 -17.31
C HIS A 240 11.61 3.74 -18.24
N LYS A 241 10.53 3.21 -17.66
CA LYS A 241 9.29 2.94 -18.37
C LYS A 241 8.11 3.04 -17.42
N THR A 242 7.00 3.55 -17.93
CA THR A 242 5.72 3.57 -17.21
C THR A 242 4.62 3.04 -18.10
N PHE A 243 3.71 2.25 -17.53
CA PHE A 243 2.51 1.76 -18.19
C PHE A 243 1.30 2.13 -17.34
N HIS A 244 0.19 2.43 -18.01
CA HIS A 244 -1.10 2.61 -17.35
C HIS A 244 -2.19 1.95 -18.16
N ARG A 245 -2.90 1.02 -17.52
CA ARG A 245 -4.10 0.39 -18.07
C ARG A 245 -5.21 0.45 -17.03
N TYR A 246 -6.42 0.74 -17.47
CA TYR A 246 -7.58 0.77 -16.58
C TYR A 246 -7.99 -0.66 -16.20
N THR A 247 -7.59 -1.08 -15.00
CA THR A 247 -7.84 -2.44 -14.47
C THR A 247 -8.80 -2.47 -13.28
N THR A 248 -9.13 -1.32 -12.69
CA THR A 248 -9.96 -1.21 -11.47
C THR A 248 -11.37 -0.68 -11.75
N ARG A 249 -12.32 -0.98 -10.85
CA ARG A 249 -13.69 -0.43 -10.87
C ARG A 249 -13.71 0.99 -10.31
N ARG A 250 -14.37 1.93 -11.02
CA ARG A 250 -14.64 3.29 -10.52
C ARG A 250 -15.47 3.17 -9.23
N LYS A 251 -15.10 3.90 -8.18
CA LYS A 251 -15.72 3.95 -6.83
C LYS A 251 -15.54 2.74 -5.90
N GLN A 252 -15.33 1.52 -6.41
CA GLN A 252 -15.21 0.32 -5.56
C GLN A 252 -13.75 -0.03 -5.18
N GLY A 253 -12.76 0.39 -5.99
CA GLY A 253 -11.35 0.03 -5.78
C GLY A 253 -11.07 -1.47 -6.01
N GLY A 254 -9.79 -1.86 -6.06
CA GLY A 254 -9.36 -3.25 -6.27
C GLY A 254 -9.24 -3.70 -7.74
N SER A 255 -8.37 -4.69 -8.00
CA SER A 255 -8.22 -5.30 -9.33
C SER A 255 -9.40 -6.21 -9.68
N GLN A 256 -9.70 -6.35 -10.98
CA GLN A 256 -10.81 -7.18 -11.45
C GLN A 256 -10.58 -8.65 -11.11
N SER A 257 -9.35 -9.15 -11.27
CA SER A 257 -8.94 -10.50 -10.86
C SER A 257 -9.21 -10.79 -9.37
N ALA A 258 -8.94 -9.84 -8.48
CA ALA A 258 -9.18 -10.04 -7.05
C ALA A 258 -10.68 -10.13 -6.74
N ASN A 259 -11.50 -9.34 -7.45
CA ASN A 259 -12.94 -9.42 -7.29
C ASN A 259 -13.53 -10.69 -7.90
N ASP A 260 -13.02 -11.15 -9.05
CA ASP A 260 -13.46 -12.41 -9.66
C ASP A 260 -13.14 -13.62 -8.76
N ASN A 261 -12.00 -13.59 -8.08
CA ASN A 261 -11.61 -14.64 -7.12
C ASN A 261 -12.46 -14.60 -5.84
N ALA A 262 -12.97 -13.43 -5.43
CA ALA A 262 -13.72 -13.27 -4.20
C ALA A 262 -15.25 -13.43 -4.36
N LYS A 263 -15.80 -13.04 -5.52
CA LYS A 263 -17.25 -12.97 -5.76
C LYS A 263 -17.70 -13.72 -7.01
N GLY A 264 -16.81 -14.50 -7.63
CA GLY A 264 -17.05 -15.19 -8.89
C GLY A 264 -16.82 -14.30 -10.12
N ALA A 265 -16.53 -14.94 -11.25
CA ALA A 265 -16.22 -14.27 -12.50
C ALA A 265 -17.45 -13.59 -13.10
N ALA A 266 -17.50 -12.26 -13.06
CA ALA A 266 -18.58 -11.52 -13.72
C ALA A 266 -18.42 -11.59 -15.25
N HIS A 267 -19.51 -11.84 -15.99
CA HIS A 267 -19.48 -11.97 -17.46
C HIS A 267 -19.80 -10.67 -18.23
N SER A 268 -19.81 -9.51 -17.57
CA SER A 268 -20.12 -8.24 -18.24
C SER A 268 -18.98 -7.76 -19.15
N ALA A 269 -19.32 -7.01 -20.21
CA ALA A 269 -18.35 -6.42 -21.13
C ALA A 269 -17.28 -5.59 -20.38
N GLY A 270 -17.68 -4.83 -19.35
CA GLY A 270 -16.75 -4.07 -18.51
C GLY A 270 -15.81 -4.93 -17.65
N ALA A 271 -16.21 -6.14 -17.28
CA ALA A 271 -15.33 -7.09 -16.59
C ALA A 271 -14.32 -7.71 -17.56
N GLN A 272 -14.76 -8.08 -18.77
CA GLN A 272 -13.89 -8.62 -19.82
C GLN A 272 -12.81 -7.62 -20.26
N ILE A 273 -13.17 -6.34 -20.47
CA ILE A 273 -12.19 -5.28 -20.82
C ILE A 273 -11.12 -5.15 -19.73
N ARG A 274 -11.52 -5.18 -18.45
CA ARG A 274 -10.54 -5.10 -17.34
C ARG A 274 -9.63 -6.33 -17.27
N ARG A 275 -10.15 -7.54 -17.52
CA ARG A 275 -9.32 -8.76 -17.60
C ARG A 275 -8.34 -8.69 -18.76
N HIS A 276 -8.79 -8.24 -19.93
CA HIS A 276 -7.93 -8.03 -21.08
C HIS A 276 -6.84 -7.01 -20.77
N ASN A 277 -7.21 -5.86 -20.18
CA ASN A 277 -6.25 -4.84 -19.76
C ASN A 277 -5.24 -5.34 -18.71
N GLU A 278 -5.67 -6.20 -17.77
CA GLU A 278 -4.77 -6.85 -16.82
C GLU A 278 -3.82 -7.83 -17.53
N ALA A 279 -4.31 -8.66 -18.44
CA ALA A 279 -3.49 -9.59 -19.22
C ALA A 279 -2.46 -8.86 -20.09
N THR A 280 -2.85 -7.79 -20.76
CA THR A 280 -1.95 -6.98 -21.59
C THR A 280 -0.92 -6.23 -20.73
N LEU A 281 -1.32 -5.73 -19.55
CA LEU A 281 -0.36 -5.14 -18.60
C LEU A 281 0.68 -6.18 -18.17
N ILE A 282 0.25 -7.42 -17.90
CA ILE A 282 1.16 -8.51 -17.52
C ILE A 282 2.15 -8.79 -18.66
N SER A 283 1.69 -8.91 -19.91
CA SER A 283 2.60 -9.17 -21.04
C SER A 283 3.61 -8.05 -21.24
N GLU A 284 3.17 -6.78 -21.20
CA GLU A 284 4.06 -5.61 -21.38
C GLU A 284 5.11 -5.51 -20.28
N VAL A 285 4.73 -5.80 -19.03
CA VAL A 285 5.67 -5.81 -17.90
C VAL A 285 6.71 -6.92 -18.06
N ARG A 286 6.29 -8.13 -18.44
CA ARG A 286 7.21 -9.26 -18.61
C ARG A 286 8.18 -9.04 -19.77
N GLU A 287 7.68 -8.52 -20.89
CA GLU A 287 8.52 -8.15 -22.04
C GLU A 287 9.56 -7.09 -21.67
N LEU A 288 9.15 -6.06 -20.91
CA LEU A 288 10.07 -5.04 -20.41
C LEU A 288 11.15 -5.65 -19.50
N LEU A 289 10.76 -6.47 -18.51
CA LEU A 289 11.73 -7.08 -17.60
C LEU A 289 12.72 -7.96 -18.36
N ASN A 290 12.26 -8.72 -19.36
CA ASN A 290 13.14 -9.52 -20.21
C ASN A 290 14.11 -8.66 -21.01
N SER A 291 13.64 -7.52 -21.57
CA SER A 291 14.52 -6.58 -22.27
C SER A 291 15.57 -5.92 -21.37
N TRP A 292 15.33 -5.89 -20.06
CA TRP A 292 16.23 -5.32 -19.05
C TRP A 292 17.02 -6.37 -18.28
N LYS A 293 16.99 -7.64 -18.69
CA LYS A 293 17.61 -8.77 -17.97
C LYS A 293 19.07 -8.49 -17.59
N GLU A 294 19.88 -8.03 -18.55
CA GLU A 294 21.30 -7.71 -18.31
C GLU A 294 21.49 -6.64 -17.23
N LEU A 295 20.67 -5.59 -17.26
CA LEU A 295 20.73 -4.51 -16.26
C LEU A 295 20.18 -4.96 -14.90
N LEU A 296 19.22 -5.88 -14.86
CA LEU A 296 18.71 -6.47 -13.62
C LEU A 296 19.75 -7.39 -12.96
N ASP A 297 20.50 -8.14 -13.77
CA ASP A 297 21.54 -9.04 -13.30
C ASP A 297 22.71 -8.25 -12.67
N THR A 298 23.11 -7.12 -13.25
CA THR A 298 24.18 -6.25 -12.73
C THR A 298 23.76 -5.30 -11.62
N ALA A 299 22.46 -5.17 -11.33
CA ALA A 299 21.96 -4.25 -10.32
C ALA A 299 22.39 -4.66 -8.89
N SER A 300 22.82 -3.68 -8.10
CA SER A 300 23.25 -3.91 -6.71
C SER A 300 22.07 -4.16 -5.78
N LEU A 301 20.95 -3.45 -5.98
CA LEU A 301 19.74 -3.53 -5.16
C LEU A 301 18.49 -3.47 -6.05
N LEU A 302 17.46 -4.22 -5.64
CA LEU A 302 16.18 -4.31 -6.35
C LEU A 302 15.03 -3.86 -5.43
N PHE A 303 14.58 -2.62 -5.58
CA PHE A 303 13.44 -2.10 -4.81
C PHE A 303 12.12 -2.39 -5.54
N VAL A 304 11.27 -3.21 -4.95
CA VAL A 304 10.02 -3.64 -5.57
C VAL A 304 8.83 -3.38 -4.65
N ARG A 305 7.82 -2.68 -5.18
CA ARG A 305 6.50 -2.55 -4.58
C ARG A 305 5.46 -3.21 -5.46
N ALA A 306 4.88 -4.31 -5.00
CA ALA A 306 3.75 -4.96 -5.65
C ALA A 306 2.59 -5.12 -4.67
N THR A 307 1.53 -4.33 -4.88
CA THR A 307 0.33 -4.35 -4.01
C THR A 307 -0.61 -5.49 -4.40
N GLY A 308 -0.80 -6.48 -3.53
CA GLY A 308 -1.66 -7.64 -3.78
C GLY A 308 -0.95 -8.81 -4.44
N ALA A 309 -1.49 -10.02 -4.27
CA ALA A 309 -0.88 -11.27 -4.75
C ALA A 309 -0.74 -11.31 -6.28
N GLN A 310 -1.74 -10.82 -7.02
CA GLN A 310 -1.72 -10.85 -8.48
C GLN A 310 -0.56 -10.03 -9.06
N ASN A 311 -0.36 -8.80 -8.57
CA ASN A 311 0.74 -7.95 -9.02
C ASN A 311 2.12 -8.54 -8.66
N ARG A 312 2.21 -9.34 -7.60
CA ARG A 312 3.45 -10.09 -7.30
C ARG A 312 3.68 -11.21 -8.32
N ARG A 313 2.64 -11.98 -8.70
CA ARG A 313 2.73 -13.01 -9.76
C ARG A 313 3.05 -12.43 -11.15
N THR A 314 2.75 -11.16 -11.36
CA THR A 314 3.17 -10.45 -12.59
C THR A 314 4.69 -10.31 -12.65
N LEU A 315 5.34 -10.02 -11.51
CA LEU A 315 6.78 -9.79 -11.41
C LEU A 315 7.59 -11.05 -11.09
N PHE A 316 6.97 -12.03 -10.42
CA PHE A 316 7.64 -13.21 -9.86
C PHE A 316 6.88 -14.49 -10.23
N GLY A 317 7.60 -15.62 -10.31
CA GLY A 317 6.99 -16.95 -10.37
C GLY A 317 6.38 -17.32 -11.71
N TYR A 318 6.90 -16.78 -12.81
CA TYR A 318 6.59 -17.22 -14.16
C TYR A 318 7.86 -17.73 -14.86
N GLU A 319 7.67 -18.55 -15.89
CA GLU A 319 8.75 -19.18 -16.67
C GLU A 319 9.69 -18.12 -17.23
N ASP A 320 11.01 -18.32 -17.08
CA ASP A 320 12.07 -17.38 -17.46
C ASP A 320 11.98 -15.96 -16.85
N SER A 321 11.33 -15.80 -15.69
CA SER A 321 11.29 -14.52 -14.98
C SER A 321 12.71 -14.01 -14.63
N PRO A 322 13.12 -12.81 -15.07
CA PRO A 322 14.41 -12.22 -14.70
C PRO A 322 14.50 -11.94 -13.19
N LEU A 323 13.37 -11.70 -12.55
CA LEU A 323 13.28 -11.50 -11.10
C LEU A 323 12.88 -12.81 -10.42
N LYS A 324 13.75 -13.30 -9.52
CA LYS A 324 13.51 -14.50 -8.71
C LYS A 324 13.01 -14.11 -7.33
N SER A 325 11.96 -14.76 -6.82
CA SER A 325 11.39 -14.47 -5.49
C SER A 325 12.40 -14.59 -4.35
N ASN A 326 13.39 -15.48 -4.49
CA ASN A 326 14.43 -15.75 -3.48
C ASN A 326 15.70 -14.90 -3.66
N ASP A 327 15.67 -13.85 -4.50
CA ASP A 327 16.84 -13.00 -4.70
C ASP A 327 17.07 -12.11 -3.45
N PRO A 328 18.25 -12.23 -2.78
CA PRO A 328 18.57 -11.47 -1.56
C PRO A 328 18.74 -9.97 -1.80
N ARG A 329 18.77 -9.48 -3.05
CA ARG A 329 18.82 -8.05 -3.41
C ARG A 329 17.44 -7.40 -3.36
N ILE A 330 16.36 -8.18 -3.33
CA ILE A 330 14.98 -7.66 -3.33
C ILE A 330 14.63 -7.03 -1.98
N ARG A 331 14.07 -5.80 -2.05
CA ARG A 331 13.65 -5.01 -0.90
C ARG A 331 12.31 -4.32 -1.16
N GLY A 332 11.55 -4.11 -0.09
CA GLY A 332 10.44 -3.15 -0.08
C GLY A 332 10.92 -1.73 0.20
N PHE A 333 10.08 -0.74 -0.12
CA PHE A 333 10.33 0.64 0.26
C PHE A 333 10.05 0.82 1.77
N PRO A 334 11.00 1.38 2.56
CA PRO A 334 10.88 1.51 4.01
C PRO A 334 10.01 2.71 4.46
N PHE A 335 9.26 3.31 3.55
CA PHE A 335 8.41 4.47 3.78
C PHE A 335 7.16 4.41 2.88
N SER A 336 6.21 5.30 3.14
CA SER A 336 4.98 5.37 2.34
C SER A 336 5.26 5.87 0.91
N THR A 337 4.67 5.17 -0.05
CA THR A 337 4.82 5.43 -1.48
C THR A 337 3.47 5.79 -2.09
N ARG A 338 3.49 6.64 -3.11
CA ARG A 338 2.30 7.14 -3.82
C ARG A 338 2.01 6.24 -5.03
N ARG A 339 1.17 6.74 -5.95
CA ARG A 339 0.84 6.08 -7.22
C ARG A 339 2.12 5.80 -8.02
N ALA A 340 2.18 4.66 -8.71
CA ALA A 340 3.34 4.27 -9.51
C ALA A 340 3.50 5.22 -10.72
N THR A 341 4.47 6.13 -10.63
CA THR A 341 4.89 7.06 -11.70
C THR A 341 6.41 7.19 -11.67
N GLN A 342 7.01 7.69 -12.75
CA GLN A 342 8.43 8.00 -12.79
C GLN A 342 8.83 9.04 -11.72
N SER A 343 8.01 10.09 -11.56
CA SER A 343 8.24 11.12 -10.54
C SER A 343 8.25 10.54 -9.12
N GLU A 344 7.39 9.55 -8.84
CA GLU A 344 7.36 8.88 -7.56
C GLU A 344 8.59 7.98 -7.37
N LEU A 345 9.05 7.26 -8.40
CA LEU A 345 10.29 6.50 -8.33
C LEU A 345 11.50 7.41 -8.07
N MET A 346 11.57 8.57 -8.75
CA MET A 346 12.62 9.57 -8.51
C MET A 346 12.55 10.14 -7.09
N ARG A 347 11.35 10.47 -6.58
CA ARG A 347 11.16 10.88 -5.19
C ARG A 347 11.67 9.81 -4.23
N CYS A 348 11.34 8.54 -4.48
CA CYS A 348 11.77 7.42 -3.65
C CYS A 348 13.29 7.22 -3.70
N PHE A 349 13.92 7.40 -4.87
CA PHE A 349 15.36 7.32 -5.02
C PHE A 349 16.06 8.40 -4.18
N VAL A 350 15.63 9.65 -4.32
CA VAL A 350 16.16 10.78 -3.54
C VAL A 350 15.92 10.56 -2.04
N GLU A 351 14.74 10.06 -1.66
CA GLU A 351 14.42 9.78 -0.26
C GLU A 351 15.31 8.68 0.34
N LEU A 352 15.53 7.59 -0.38
CA LEU A 352 16.38 6.46 0.04
C LEU A 352 17.84 6.86 0.19
N THR A 353 18.35 7.67 -0.74
CA THR A 353 19.78 7.94 -0.90
C THR A 353 20.24 9.24 -0.22
N ARG A 354 19.31 10.01 0.34
CA ARG A 354 19.60 11.21 1.13
C ARG A 354 19.74 10.86 2.61
N LEU A 355 20.81 11.33 3.25
CA LEU A 355 20.97 11.18 4.70
C LEU A 355 19.89 11.98 5.43
N LYS A 356 19.30 11.35 6.45
CA LYS A 356 18.34 11.99 7.35
C LYS A 356 19.10 12.72 8.43
N VAL A 357 18.70 13.94 8.74
CA VAL A 357 19.29 14.72 9.82
C VAL A 357 18.24 14.82 10.91
N SER A 358 18.53 14.23 12.07
CA SER A 358 17.71 14.36 13.27
C SER A 358 18.42 15.23 14.27
N ARG A 359 17.69 16.15 14.90
CA ARG A 359 18.20 16.95 16.03
C ARG A 359 17.48 16.45 17.28
N VAL A 360 18.24 15.85 18.18
CA VAL A 360 17.75 15.27 19.41
C VAL A 360 18.54 15.89 20.54
N ASP A 361 17.89 16.78 21.29
CA ASP A 361 18.42 17.26 22.56
C ASP A 361 18.36 16.12 23.58
N GLN A 362 19.53 15.63 23.98
CA GLN A 362 19.66 14.52 24.92
C GLN A 362 19.12 14.90 26.31
N ALA A 363 19.18 16.18 26.70
CA ALA A 363 18.65 16.65 27.98
C ALA A 363 17.12 16.63 28.01
N ALA A 364 16.47 16.94 26.88
CA ALA A 364 15.01 16.88 26.76
C ALA A 364 14.46 15.45 26.78
N LEU A 365 15.18 14.49 26.19
CA LEU A 365 14.78 13.07 26.26
C LEU A 365 14.99 12.47 27.65
N GLN A 366 16.07 12.84 28.35
CA GLN A 366 16.31 12.40 29.73
C GLN A 366 15.25 12.98 30.70
N ALA A 367 14.83 14.22 30.49
CA ALA A 367 13.75 14.84 31.27
C ALA A 367 12.37 14.18 31.06
N LEU A 368 12.15 13.51 29.92
CA LEU A 368 10.92 12.75 29.63
C LEU A 368 10.97 11.30 30.13
N GLN A 369 12.16 10.77 30.43
CA GLN A 369 12.35 9.39 30.89
C GLN A 369 12.38 9.27 32.42
N THR A 370 12.47 10.38 33.16
CA THR A 370 12.23 10.38 34.61
C THR A 370 10.74 10.24 34.90
N PRO A 371 10.28 9.17 35.56
CA PRO A 371 8.87 9.00 35.90
C PRO A 371 8.45 10.09 36.87
N THR A 372 7.60 11.01 36.41
CA THR A 372 6.99 12.00 37.29
C THR A 372 5.86 11.30 38.05
N PRO A 373 5.88 11.22 39.40
CA PRO A 373 4.73 10.76 40.14
C PRO A 373 3.58 11.75 39.94
N THR A 374 2.40 11.22 39.66
CA THR A 374 1.14 11.94 39.46
C THR A 374 0.90 12.96 40.59
N PRO A 375 0.54 14.22 40.28
CA PRO A 375 -0.17 15.04 41.24
C PRO A 375 -1.59 15.32 40.76
N ALA A 376 -2.53 14.92 41.61
CA ALA A 376 -3.87 15.49 41.63
C ALA A 376 -3.80 16.99 41.99
N THR A 377 -4.63 17.77 41.29
CA THR A 377 -5.37 18.98 41.66
C THR A 377 -4.82 19.94 42.74
N THR A 378 -4.70 21.23 42.34
CA THR A 378 -4.76 22.49 43.15
C THR A 378 -3.60 22.75 44.13
N THR A 379 -2.99 23.94 44.31
CA THR A 379 -3.42 25.35 44.17
C THR A 379 -2.15 26.25 44.27
N THR A 380 -2.16 27.40 43.57
CA THR A 380 -1.49 28.71 43.86
C THR A 380 -0.25 28.76 44.78
N THR A 381 0.88 29.35 44.37
CA THR A 381 1.13 30.81 44.43
C THR A 381 2.50 31.18 43.82
N LYS A 382 2.62 32.43 43.35
CA LYS A 382 3.75 33.03 42.62
C LYS A 382 4.95 33.38 43.50
N SER A 383 6.16 33.31 42.93
CA SER A 383 7.19 34.35 43.03
C SER A 383 8.24 34.23 41.90
N THR A 384 8.51 35.34 41.19
CA THR A 384 9.65 35.59 40.26
C THR A 384 10.60 36.61 40.93
N PRO A 385 11.85 36.94 40.47
CA PRO A 385 12.38 37.10 39.07
C PRO A 385 13.80 36.44 38.86
N ALA A 386 14.50 36.36 37.70
CA ALA A 386 14.58 37.18 36.47
C ALA A 386 15.17 36.42 35.23
N ALA A 387 14.80 36.91 34.02
CA ALA A 387 15.31 36.83 32.61
C ALA A 387 16.43 35.83 32.21
N ILE A 388 16.32 35.05 31.10
CA ILE A 388 16.35 35.46 29.67
C ILE A 388 15.31 34.67 28.82
N ALA A 389 14.78 35.31 27.77
CA ALA A 389 13.49 35.04 27.09
C ALA A 389 13.37 33.75 26.25
N ALA A 390 12.26 33.03 26.46
CA ALA A 390 11.69 31.98 25.61
C ALA A 390 10.41 32.51 24.90
N PRO A 391 9.99 31.94 23.74
CA PRO A 391 8.79 32.38 23.02
C PRO A 391 7.53 32.29 23.91
N PRO A 392 6.53 33.18 23.70
CA PRO A 392 5.39 33.33 24.59
C PRO A 392 4.60 32.02 24.67
N LYS A 393 4.33 31.56 25.90
CA LYS A 393 3.34 30.51 26.16
C LYS A 393 1.99 31.03 25.68
N LEU A 394 1.38 30.33 24.74
CA LEU A 394 0.06 30.65 24.19
C LEU A 394 -0.94 30.75 25.35
N SER A 395 -1.81 31.76 25.30
CA SER A 395 -2.87 31.90 26.29
C SER A 395 -3.90 30.77 26.12
N LYS A 396 -4.70 30.48 27.16
CA LYS A 396 -5.78 29.47 27.06
C LYS A 396 -6.75 29.77 25.91
N GLU A 397 -7.03 31.04 25.66
CA GLU A 397 -7.87 31.50 24.55
C GLU A 397 -7.21 31.22 23.19
N GLU A 398 -5.89 31.36 23.10
CA GLU A 398 -5.13 31.04 21.88
C GLU A 398 -5.07 29.53 21.61
N GLU A 399 -4.97 28.70 22.66
CA GLU A 399 -5.04 27.24 22.55
C GLU A 399 -6.42 26.78 22.07
N GLU A 400 -7.51 27.36 22.59
CA GLU A 400 -8.88 27.11 22.13
C GLU A 400 -9.08 27.54 20.66
N ALA A 401 -8.60 28.74 20.29
CA ALA A 401 -8.65 29.23 18.92
C ALA A 401 -7.86 28.34 17.95
N GLN A 402 -6.72 27.79 18.38
CA GLN A 402 -5.92 26.86 17.59
C GLN A 402 -6.68 25.53 17.37
N LEU A 403 -7.37 25.03 18.39
CA LEU A 403 -8.20 23.83 18.30
C LEU A 403 -9.38 24.03 17.34
N HIS A 404 -10.10 25.15 17.47
CA HIS A 404 -11.20 25.49 16.55
C HIS A 404 -10.72 25.65 15.10
N THR A 405 -9.56 26.28 14.91
CA THR A 405 -8.92 26.41 13.59
C THR A 405 -8.62 25.05 12.96
N SER A 406 -8.04 24.13 13.73
CA SER A 406 -7.72 22.77 13.29
C SER A 406 -8.98 22.02 12.84
N GLN A 407 -10.05 22.06 13.65
CA GLN A 407 -11.30 21.36 13.36
C GLN A 407 -12.02 21.95 12.13
N LEU A 408 -12.17 23.27 12.05
CA LEU A 408 -12.78 23.94 10.91
C LEU A 408 -12.00 23.70 9.61
N THR A 409 -10.67 23.80 9.65
CA THR A 409 -9.80 23.51 8.50
C THR A 409 -9.98 22.07 8.02
N ALA A 410 -10.08 21.11 8.94
CA ALA A 410 -10.29 19.71 8.59
C ALA A 410 -11.67 19.46 7.94
N LEU A 411 -12.73 20.11 8.44
CA LEU A 411 -14.09 19.99 7.88
C LEU A 411 -14.20 20.63 6.48
N ILE A 412 -13.59 21.80 6.29
CA ILE A 412 -13.58 22.52 5.01
C ILE A 412 -12.76 21.75 3.97
N ARG A 413 -11.58 21.22 4.33
CA ARG A 413 -10.77 20.36 3.44
C ARG A 413 -11.50 19.09 2.98
N ARG A 414 -12.45 18.59 3.77
CA ARG A 414 -13.31 17.45 3.43
C ARG A 414 -14.59 17.85 2.69
N SER A 415 -14.78 19.15 2.41
CA SER A 415 -15.97 19.73 1.77
C SER A 415 -17.29 19.37 2.47
N LYS A 416 -17.29 19.18 3.80
CA LYS A 416 -18.48 18.79 4.58
C LYS A 416 -19.29 20.02 5.01
N ALA A 417 -19.99 20.66 4.08
CA ALA A 417 -20.72 21.91 4.33
C ALA A 417 -21.68 21.89 5.55
N PRO A 418 -22.52 20.86 5.77
CA PRO A 418 -23.40 20.82 6.94
C PRO A 418 -22.64 20.72 8.28
N ALA A 419 -21.52 20.00 8.28
CA ALA A 419 -20.70 19.83 9.48
C ALA A 419 -19.97 21.13 9.84
N VAL A 420 -19.55 21.93 8.85
CA VAL A 420 -18.97 23.26 9.10
C VAL A 420 -19.99 24.17 9.79
N LEU A 421 -21.22 24.23 9.27
CA LEU A 421 -22.30 25.02 9.86
C LEU A 421 -22.64 24.57 11.29
N SER A 422 -22.81 23.26 11.49
CA SER A 422 -23.09 22.68 12.80
C SER A 422 -21.95 22.96 13.79
N TYR A 423 -20.70 22.90 13.35
CA TYR A 423 -19.56 23.17 14.23
C TYR A 423 -19.52 24.64 14.66
N LEU A 424 -19.75 25.58 13.74
CA LEU A 424 -19.82 27.00 14.06
C LEU A 424 -20.95 27.29 15.05
N SER A 425 -22.13 26.74 14.84
CA SER A 425 -23.26 26.93 15.76
C SER A 425 -23.07 26.26 17.11
N SER A 426 -22.56 25.02 17.16
CA SER A 426 -22.42 24.26 18.41
C SER A 426 -21.34 24.82 19.33
N ASN A 427 -20.34 25.50 18.77
CA ASN A 427 -19.26 26.14 19.54
C ASN A 427 -19.46 27.66 19.69
N ASN A 428 -20.62 28.20 19.30
CA ASN A 428 -20.93 29.64 19.32
C ASN A 428 -19.85 30.53 18.68
N LEU A 429 -19.25 30.05 17.57
CA LEU A 429 -18.19 30.77 16.87
C LEU A 429 -18.79 31.74 15.83
N PRO A 430 -18.20 32.94 15.66
CA PRO A 430 -18.58 33.83 14.58
C PRO A 430 -18.26 33.17 13.23
N VAL A 431 -19.07 33.46 12.22
CA VAL A 431 -18.89 32.91 10.86
C VAL A 431 -17.60 33.43 10.21
N ASP A 432 -17.22 34.65 10.56
CA ASP A 432 -15.95 35.29 10.17
C ASP A 432 -14.82 34.99 11.17
N PHE A 433 -14.90 33.86 11.88
CA PHE A 433 -13.84 33.41 12.79
C PHE A 433 -12.47 33.46 12.10
N LYS A 434 -11.52 34.14 12.73
CA LYS A 434 -10.16 34.29 12.21
C LYS A 434 -9.30 33.12 12.68
N PHE A 435 -8.71 32.41 11.72
CA PHE A 435 -7.87 31.26 12.00
C PHE A 435 -6.57 31.63 12.73
N PHE A 436 -6.21 30.81 13.70
CA PHE A 436 -5.02 30.96 14.54
C PHE A 436 -3.97 29.86 14.26
N PRO A 437 -2.67 30.17 14.25
CA PRO A 437 -2.09 31.51 14.37
C PRO A 437 -2.28 32.33 13.09
N PRO A 438 -2.43 33.68 13.17
CA PRO A 438 -2.60 34.53 12.00
C PRO A 438 -1.45 34.44 11.00
N SER A 439 -0.22 34.22 11.48
CA SER A 439 0.99 34.06 10.65
C SER A 439 0.89 32.87 9.69
N ALA A 440 0.27 31.77 10.11
CA ALA A 440 0.11 30.58 9.27
C ALA A 440 -1.09 30.68 8.31
N ASN A 441 -2.04 31.57 8.60
CA ASN A 441 -3.31 31.68 7.87
C ASN A 441 -3.48 33.03 7.15
N HIS A 442 -2.38 33.73 6.84
CA HIS A 442 -2.39 35.04 6.19
C HIS A 442 -3.20 35.09 4.89
N HIS A 443 -3.00 34.09 4.03
CA HIS A 443 -3.67 34.00 2.73
C HIS A 443 -5.16 33.64 2.82
N ALA A 444 -5.53 32.83 3.81
CA ALA A 444 -6.89 32.34 3.98
C ALA A 444 -7.33 32.47 5.45
N PRO A 445 -7.59 33.69 5.94
CA PRO A 445 -7.77 33.95 7.36
C PRO A 445 -9.14 33.54 7.91
N THR A 446 -10.15 33.35 7.07
CA THR A 446 -11.52 32.97 7.51
C THR A 446 -12.00 31.68 6.83
N PRO A 447 -13.04 31.01 7.37
CA PRO A 447 -13.67 29.85 6.73
C PRO A 447 -14.05 30.08 5.27
N LEU A 448 -14.56 31.28 4.93
CA LEU A 448 -14.96 31.62 3.57
C LEU A 448 -13.74 31.73 2.64
N HIS A 449 -12.66 32.38 3.07
CA HIS A 449 -11.42 32.46 2.29
C HIS A 449 -10.80 31.08 2.06
N LEU A 450 -10.77 30.22 3.08
CA LEU A 450 -10.23 28.87 2.97
C LEU A 450 -11.10 27.99 2.05
N ALA A 451 -12.43 28.09 2.15
CA ALA A 451 -13.34 27.36 1.27
C ALA A 451 -13.16 27.79 -0.20
N ALA A 452 -12.97 29.08 -0.45
CA ALA A 452 -12.66 29.60 -1.78
C ALA A 452 -11.30 29.12 -2.30
N ALA A 453 -10.23 29.24 -1.49
CA ALA A 453 -8.88 28.82 -1.88
C ALA A 453 -8.77 27.30 -2.15
N LEU A 454 -9.63 26.49 -1.50
CA LEU A 454 -9.72 25.05 -1.71
C LEU A 454 -10.72 24.66 -2.81
N ASN A 455 -11.32 25.62 -3.51
CA ASN A 455 -12.29 25.39 -4.58
C ASN A 455 -13.48 24.51 -4.13
N ALA A 456 -14.09 24.84 -2.98
CA ALA A 456 -15.17 24.08 -2.36
C ALA A 456 -16.54 24.78 -2.51
N PRO A 457 -17.22 24.70 -3.67
CA PRO A 457 -18.43 25.47 -3.97
C PRO A 457 -19.59 25.19 -3.00
N ALA A 458 -19.72 23.93 -2.54
CA ALA A 458 -20.76 23.54 -1.59
C ALA A 458 -20.57 24.22 -0.21
N VAL A 459 -19.33 24.39 0.24
CA VAL A 459 -19.03 25.05 1.51
C VAL A 459 -19.19 26.56 1.37
N VAL A 460 -18.75 27.15 0.25
CA VAL A 460 -18.96 28.57 -0.06
C VAL A 460 -20.45 28.92 -0.08
N ASN A 461 -21.28 28.16 -0.79
CA ASN A 461 -22.74 28.37 -0.81
C ASN A 461 -23.34 28.26 0.59
N ALA A 462 -22.93 27.27 1.38
CA ALA A 462 -23.43 27.11 2.74
C ALA A 462 -23.04 28.29 3.66
N LEU A 463 -21.80 28.77 3.58
CA LEU A 463 -21.34 29.90 4.37
C LEU A 463 -22.05 31.20 3.97
N LEU A 464 -22.22 31.46 2.67
CA LEU A 464 -22.88 32.69 2.19
C LEU A 464 -24.39 32.69 2.45
N LEU A 465 -25.08 31.60 2.09
CA LEU A 465 -26.55 31.56 2.09
C LEU A 465 -27.13 31.22 3.47
N LYS A 466 -26.48 30.32 4.22
CA LYS A 466 -27.01 29.81 5.50
C LYS A 466 -26.35 30.43 6.71
N ALA A 467 -25.04 30.69 6.65
CA ALA A 467 -24.32 31.34 7.73
C ALA A 467 -24.22 32.86 7.57
N ALA A 468 -24.64 33.43 6.43
CA ALA A 468 -24.53 34.85 6.13
C ALA A 468 -23.10 35.41 6.29
N ALA A 469 -22.09 34.65 5.84
CA ALA A 469 -20.71 35.12 5.78
C ALA A 469 -20.57 36.32 4.85
N ASP A 470 -19.77 37.31 5.23
CA ASP A 470 -19.55 38.52 4.41
C ASP A 470 -18.47 38.26 3.34
N PRO A 471 -18.82 38.31 2.03
CA PRO A 471 -17.86 38.10 0.95
C PRO A 471 -16.90 39.28 0.74
N SER A 472 -17.16 40.45 1.32
CA SER A 472 -16.36 41.67 1.15
C SER A 472 -15.15 41.76 2.09
N VAL A 473 -15.04 40.84 3.06
CA VAL A 473 -13.89 40.73 3.95
C VAL A 473 -12.64 40.43 3.12
N LEU A 474 -11.59 41.23 3.34
CA LEU A 474 -10.30 41.07 2.68
C LEU A 474 -9.32 40.30 3.57
N ASN A 475 -8.50 39.46 2.94
CA ASN A 475 -7.35 38.87 3.59
C ASN A 475 -6.21 39.90 3.75
N ALA A 476 -5.11 39.49 4.38
CA ALA A 476 -3.97 40.38 4.60
C ALA A 476 -3.19 40.71 3.30
N ASP A 477 -3.44 39.99 2.19
CA ASP A 477 -2.97 40.35 0.84
C ASP A 477 -3.91 41.35 0.12
N GLY A 478 -4.97 41.82 0.77
CA GLY A 478 -5.98 42.71 0.18
C GLY A 478 -6.94 42.02 -0.80
N LYS A 479 -7.03 40.68 -0.79
CA LYS A 479 -7.90 39.89 -1.66
C LYS A 479 -9.14 39.42 -0.93
N SER A 480 -10.29 39.52 -1.59
CA SER A 480 -11.54 38.91 -1.11
C SER A 480 -11.52 37.39 -1.31
N ALA A 481 -12.42 36.68 -0.63
CA ALA A 481 -12.58 35.24 -0.82
C ALA A 481 -12.89 34.87 -2.28
N PHE A 482 -13.66 35.68 -3.01
CA PHE A 482 -13.94 35.43 -4.44
C PHE A 482 -12.67 35.44 -5.30
N LEU A 483 -11.73 36.34 -5.03
CA LEU A 483 -10.48 36.45 -5.78
C LEU A 483 -9.51 35.28 -5.50
N LEU A 484 -9.70 34.55 -4.40
CA LEU A 484 -8.93 33.34 -4.09
C LEU A 484 -9.48 32.09 -4.80
N ALA A 485 -10.73 32.11 -5.28
CA ALA A 485 -11.33 30.97 -5.97
C ALA A 485 -10.68 30.77 -7.35
N GLY A 486 -10.05 29.61 -7.53
CA GLY A 486 -9.30 29.25 -8.74
C GLY A 486 -10.11 28.49 -9.80
N ASP A 487 -11.28 27.96 -9.45
CA ASP A 487 -12.15 27.23 -10.36
C ASP A 487 -13.46 27.97 -10.65
N ARG A 488 -14.07 27.62 -11.78
CA ARG A 488 -15.31 28.24 -12.25
C ARG A 488 -16.50 27.94 -11.33
N ALA A 489 -16.62 26.71 -10.82
CA ALA A 489 -17.80 26.31 -10.04
C ALA A 489 -17.87 27.09 -8.71
N THR A 490 -16.74 27.27 -8.02
CA THR A 490 -16.68 28.10 -6.81
C THR A 490 -16.95 29.58 -7.11
N ARG A 491 -16.46 30.11 -8.23
CA ARG A 491 -16.77 31.50 -8.65
C ARG A 491 -18.25 31.68 -8.97
N ASP A 492 -18.87 30.71 -9.63
CA ASP A 492 -20.30 30.73 -9.92
C ASP A 492 -21.13 30.59 -8.63
N ALA A 493 -20.66 29.89 -7.60
CA ALA A 493 -21.29 29.85 -6.28
C ALA A 493 -21.45 31.25 -5.65
N PHE A 494 -20.43 32.12 -5.74
CA PHE A 494 -20.56 33.52 -5.29
C PHE A 494 -21.59 34.31 -6.10
N ARG A 495 -21.68 34.07 -7.42
CA ARG A 495 -22.63 34.75 -8.31
C ARG A 495 -24.07 34.28 -8.10
N VAL A 496 -24.25 33.00 -7.76
CA VAL A 496 -25.53 32.44 -7.32
C VAL A 496 -25.93 33.03 -5.98
N ALA A 497 -25.00 33.12 -5.02
CA ALA A 497 -25.25 33.77 -3.74
C ALA A 497 -25.64 35.26 -3.91
N ARG A 498 -24.98 35.99 -4.83
CA ARG A 498 -25.37 37.37 -5.22
C ARG A 498 -26.80 37.44 -5.74
N SER A 499 -27.22 36.46 -6.56
CA SER A 499 -28.58 36.41 -7.08
C SER A 499 -29.62 36.09 -6.00
N GLU A 500 -29.33 35.17 -5.08
CA GLU A 500 -30.28 34.71 -4.06
C GLU A 500 -30.41 35.69 -2.87
N LEU A 501 -29.31 36.30 -2.44
CA LEU A 501 -29.29 37.28 -1.34
C LEU A 501 -29.65 38.70 -1.80
N GLY A 502 -29.61 38.95 -3.10
CA GLY A 502 -29.86 40.26 -3.70
C GLY A 502 -28.68 41.24 -3.56
N GLU A 503 -28.75 42.33 -4.32
CA GLU A 503 -27.65 43.30 -4.44
C GLU A 503 -27.47 44.20 -3.21
N LYS A 504 -28.50 44.33 -2.38
CA LYS A 504 -28.48 45.21 -1.21
C LYS A 504 -27.83 44.59 0.03
N ARG A 505 -27.72 43.24 0.07
CA ARG A 505 -27.31 42.53 1.30
C ARG A 505 -25.82 42.70 1.59
N TRP A 506 -24.99 42.71 0.55
CA TRP A 506 -23.54 42.83 0.65
C TRP A 506 -23.01 43.75 -0.46
N ALA A 507 -21.85 44.38 -0.24
CA ALA A 507 -21.14 45.14 -1.27
C ALA A 507 -20.43 44.19 -2.25
N TRP A 508 -21.20 43.49 -3.10
CA TRP A 508 -20.70 42.46 -4.01
C TRP A 508 -19.61 42.95 -4.96
N ASP A 509 -19.70 44.20 -5.40
CA ASP A 509 -18.71 44.80 -6.29
C ASP A 509 -17.39 45.08 -5.55
N ALA A 510 -17.44 45.44 -4.26
CA ALA A 510 -16.25 45.56 -3.41
C ALA A 510 -15.61 44.19 -3.12
N ALA A 511 -16.41 43.12 -3.06
CA ALA A 511 -15.94 41.75 -3.00
C ALA A 511 -15.37 41.23 -4.34
N GLY A 512 -15.49 42.01 -5.43
CA GLY A 512 -15.02 41.62 -6.77
C GLY A 512 -15.87 40.54 -7.44
N VAL A 513 -17.08 40.24 -6.94
CA VAL A 513 -17.98 39.21 -7.48
C VAL A 513 -18.71 39.77 -8.71
N PRO A 514 -18.56 39.18 -9.92
CA PRO A 514 -19.24 39.62 -11.13
C PRO A 514 -20.77 39.52 -11.03
N GLY A 515 -21.47 40.00 -12.06
CA GLY A 515 -22.93 40.00 -12.12
C GLY A 515 -23.59 38.65 -11.77
N PRO A 516 -24.81 38.69 -11.20
CA PRO A 516 -25.49 37.53 -10.65
C PRO A 516 -25.70 36.43 -11.70
N LEU A 517 -25.71 35.18 -11.24
CA LEU A 517 -26.03 34.01 -12.05
C LEU A 517 -27.20 33.28 -11.40
N LYS A 518 -28.26 32.99 -12.14
CA LYS A 518 -29.38 32.24 -11.59
C LYS A 518 -28.96 30.80 -11.33
N ARG A 519 -29.39 30.24 -10.20
CA ARG A 519 -29.10 28.87 -9.81
C ARG A 519 -29.50 27.84 -10.88
N ALA A 520 -30.67 28.00 -11.48
CA ALA A 520 -31.16 27.12 -12.54
C ALA A 520 -30.25 27.11 -13.79
N GLU A 521 -29.70 28.26 -14.19
CA GLU A 521 -28.81 28.39 -15.35
C GLU A 521 -27.44 27.73 -15.09
N MET A 522 -26.96 27.79 -13.85
CA MET A 522 -25.76 27.08 -13.41
C MET A 522 -25.99 25.55 -13.44
N GLU A 523 -27.09 25.08 -12.83
CA GLU A 523 -27.43 23.65 -12.78
C GLU A 523 -27.67 23.07 -14.18
N GLU A 524 -28.31 23.81 -15.09
CA GLU A 524 -28.49 23.40 -16.49
C GLU A 524 -27.17 23.31 -17.25
N ARG A 525 -26.26 24.27 -17.04
CA ARG A 525 -24.94 24.22 -17.64
C ARG A 525 -24.12 23.04 -17.12
N GLU A 526 -24.11 22.80 -15.81
CA GLU A 526 -23.44 21.64 -15.22
C GLU A 526 -24.01 20.32 -15.75
N ARG A 527 -25.33 20.24 -15.93
CA ARG A 527 -26.00 19.10 -16.56
C ARG A 527 -25.50 18.88 -17.99
N ARG A 528 -25.46 19.93 -18.81
CA ARG A 528 -24.97 19.85 -20.20
C ARG A 528 -23.49 19.45 -20.27
N GLU A 529 -22.63 20.04 -19.45
CA GLU A 529 -21.20 19.69 -19.40
C GLU A 529 -21.00 18.22 -18.97
N ARG A 530 -21.82 17.73 -18.03
CA ARG A 530 -21.83 16.32 -17.61
C ARG A 530 -22.29 15.39 -18.74
N GLU A 531 -23.36 15.74 -19.44
CA GLU A 531 -23.88 14.94 -20.57
C GLU A 531 -22.86 14.88 -21.73
N GLU A 532 -22.20 16.01 -22.03
CA GLU A 532 -21.10 16.08 -23.00
C GLU A 532 -19.90 15.21 -22.58
N ALA A 533 -19.50 15.25 -21.31
CA ALA A 533 -18.43 14.41 -20.77
C ALA A 533 -18.79 12.91 -20.79
N ASP A 534 -20.02 12.57 -20.42
CA ASP A 534 -20.51 11.19 -20.44
C ASP A 534 -20.59 10.65 -21.88
N ARG A 535 -21.00 11.47 -22.86
CA ARG A 535 -20.96 11.13 -24.29
C ARG A 535 -19.53 10.91 -24.77
N GLY A 536 -18.60 11.79 -24.43
CA GLY A 536 -17.19 11.61 -24.77
C GLY A 536 -16.55 10.37 -24.12
N GLU A 537 -16.95 10.02 -22.89
CA GLU A 537 -16.50 8.79 -22.23
C GLU A 537 -17.08 7.54 -22.94
N ARG A 538 -18.34 7.58 -23.37
CA ARG A 538 -18.96 6.49 -24.16
C ARG A 538 -18.24 6.27 -25.48
N GLU A 539 -18.00 7.34 -26.25
CA GLU A 539 -17.27 7.25 -27.52
C GLU A 539 -15.86 6.69 -27.36
N ARG A 540 -15.13 7.07 -26.30
CA ARG A 540 -13.80 6.50 -26.00
C ARG A 540 -13.88 5.02 -25.68
N ARG A 541 -14.88 4.59 -24.91
CA ARG A 541 -15.10 3.17 -24.59
C ARG A 541 -15.44 2.37 -25.83
N GLU A 542 -16.30 2.90 -26.70
CA GLU A 542 -16.67 2.26 -27.96
C GLU A 542 -15.46 2.07 -28.88
N ARG A 543 -14.62 3.10 -29.04
CA ARG A 543 -13.36 3.00 -29.80
C ARG A 543 -12.38 1.99 -29.21
N GLU A 544 -12.28 1.92 -27.89
CA GLU A 544 -11.40 0.95 -27.23
C GLU A 544 -11.92 -0.50 -27.36
N VAL A 545 -13.24 -0.70 -27.28
CA VAL A 545 -13.88 -1.99 -27.53
C VAL A 545 -13.68 -2.43 -28.97
N GLU A 546 -13.87 -1.53 -29.94
CA GLU A 546 -13.63 -1.81 -31.35
C GLU A 546 -12.16 -2.20 -31.60
N ARG A 547 -11.20 -1.46 -31.02
CA ARG A 547 -9.77 -1.77 -31.12
C ARG A 547 -9.45 -3.18 -30.58
N ILE A 548 -9.97 -3.53 -29.41
CA ILE A 548 -9.77 -4.87 -28.82
C ILE A 548 -10.36 -5.95 -29.72
N ARG A 549 -11.57 -5.72 -30.26
CA ARG A 549 -12.22 -6.67 -31.19
C ARG A 549 -11.37 -6.90 -32.44
N LEU A 550 -10.86 -5.84 -33.06
CA LEU A 550 -9.98 -5.93 -34.24
C LEU A 550 -8.66 -6.66 -33.93
N GLU A 551 -8.07 -6.43 -32.75
CA GLU A 551 -6.87 -7.14 -32.30
C GLU A 551 -7.12 -8.64 -32.05
N GLU A 552 -8.27 -9.01 -31.49
CA GLU A 552 -8.66 -10.42 -31.33
C GLU A 552 -8.90 -11.11 -32.67
N GLU A 553 -9.60 -10.45 -33.61
CA GLU A 553 -9.81 -10.96 -34.97
C GLU A 553 -8.46 -11.14 -35.71
N ALA A 554 -7.51 -10.22 -35.54
CA ALA A 554 -6.17 -10.33 -36.11
C ALA A 554 -5.35 -11.48 -35.49
N LYS A 555 -5.41 -11.67 -34.16
CA LYS A 555 -4.76 -12.79 -33.48
C LYS A 555 -5.38 -14.14 -33.85
N GLY A 556 -6.70 -14.19 -34.02
CA GLY A 556 -7.43 -15.37 -34.51
C GLY A 556 -7.00 -15.77 -35.92
N LYS A 557 -6.84 -14.80 -36.83
CA LYS A 557 -6.34 -15.05 -38.20
C LYS A 557 -4.88 -15.53 -38.21
N LYS A 558 -3.99 -14.99 -37.35
CA LYS A 558 -2.60 -15.46 -37.22
C LYS A 558 -2.49 -16.88 -36.68
N LYS A 559 -3.33 -17.29 -35.72
CA LYS A 559 -3.39 -18.68 -35.24
C LYS A 559 -3.88 -19.67 -36.31
N ARG A 560 -4.80 -19.26 -37.19
CA ARG A 560 -5.25 -20.09 -38.32
C ARG A 560 -4.23 -20.19 -39.46
N GLY A 561 -3.33 -19.22 -39.58
CA GLY A 561 -2.22 -19.24 -40.56
C GLY A 561 -1.05 -20.16 -40.20
N GLY A 562 -0.83 -20.44 -38.90
CA GLY A 562 0.28 -21.27 -38.42
C GLY A 562 0.14 -22.77 -38.67
N LEU A 563 -1.04 -23.28 -39.02
CA LEU A 563 -1.26 -24.68 -39.40
C LEU A 563 -1.11 -24.97 -40.90
N LYS A 564 -0.82 -23.95 -41.72
CA LYS A 564 -0.77 -24.07 -43.18
C LYS A 564 0.65 -24.23 -43.73
N GLY A 565 1.51 -24.91 -42.97
CA GLY A 565 2.92 -25.17 -43.30
C GLY A 565 3.27 -26.62 -43.66
N MET A 566 2.30 -27.55 -43.67
CA MET A 566 2.57 -28.94 -44.01
C MET A 566 1.34 -29.59 -44.68
N ALA A 567 1.14 -29.32 -45.97
CA ALA A 567 0.39 -30.19 -46.88
C ALA A 567 0.46 -29.62 -48.30
N LEU A 568 1.40 -30.13 -49.08
CA LEU A 568 1.26 -30.18 -50.52
C LEU A 568 0.27 -31.30 -50.84
N GLY A 569 -0.81 -30.96 -51.55
CA GLY A 569 -1.61 -31.92 -52.30
C GLY A 569 -3.02 -32.18 -51.78
N GLY A 570 -4.01 -31.89 -52.62
CA GLY A 570 -5.32 -32.55 -52.62
C GLY A 570 -6.44 -31.80 -51.90
N GLY A 571 -7.36 -31.24 -52.67
CA GLY A 571 -8.68 -30.86 -52.16
C GLY A 571 -9.37 -32.10 -51.57
N GLY A 572 -9.89 -31.98 -50.35
CA GLY A 572 -10.50 -33.11 -49.65
C GLY A 572 -11.51 -32.63 -48.63
N VAL A 573 -12.73 -33.14 -48.79
CA VAL A 573 -13.89 -33.05 -47.90
C VAL A 573 -13.46 -33.17 -46.43
N VAL A 574 -13.94 -32.26 -45.58
CA VAL A 574 -13.81 -32.36 -44.12
C VAL A 574 -14.52 -33.64 -43.68
N THR A 575 -13.74 -34.68 -43.39
CA THR A 575 -14.28 -35.96 -42.91
C THR A 575 -14.90 -35.77 -41.54
N ALA A 576 -16.01 -36.47 -41.27
CA ALA A 576 -16.75 -36.37 -40.01
C ALA A 576 -15.91 -36.71 -38.76
N LEU A 577 -14.74 -37.32 -38.94
CA LEU A 577 -13.75 -37.57 -37.88
C LEU A 577 -13.06 -36.28 -37.42
N ASN A 578 -12.66 -35.39 -38.34
CA ASN A 578 -12.02 -34.12 -37.99
C ASN A 578 -12.95 -33.20 -37.20
N LYS A 579 -14.26 -33.24 -37.49
CA LYS A 579 -15.26 -32.47 -36.74
C LYS A 579 -15.47 -33.00 -35.32
N ARG A 580 -15.33 -34.33 -35.11
CA ARG A 580 -15.42 -34.96 -33.78
C ARG A 580 -14.21 -34.61 -32.91
N GLU A 581 -13.01 -34.63 -33.49
CA GLU A 581 -11.79 -34.25 -32.79
C GLU A 581 -11.78 -32.77 -32.39
N GLU A 582 -12.37 -31.88 -33.21
CA GLU A 582 -12.54 -30.47 -32.85
C GLU A 582 -13.59 -30.25 -31.74
N GLU A 583 -14.73 -30.96 -31.76
CA GLU A 583 -15.78 -30.88 -30.74
C GLU A 583 -15.32 -31.42 -29.37
N GLU A 584 -14.42 -32.40 -29.34
CA GLU A 584 -13.86 -32.97 -28.11
C GLU A 584 -12.64 -32.20 -27.58
N ARG A 585 -12.07 -31.28 -28.37
CA ARG A 585 -10.87 -30.51 -28.02
C ARG A 585 -11.20 -29.32 -27.12
N GLY A 586 -11.15 -29.56 -25.81
CA GLY A 586 -11.32 -28.53 -24.78
C GLY A 586 -12.20 -28.95 -23.61
N LEU A 587 -12.85 -30.13 -23.69
CA LEU A 587 -13.64 -30.68 -22.59
C LEU A 587 -12.80 -31.54 -21.63
N THR A 588 -13.22 -31.57 -20.36
CA THR A 588 -12.64 -32.42 -19.32
C THR A 588 -12.86 -33.91 -19.63
N PRO A 589 -11.98 -34.81 -19.15
CA PRO A 589 -12.06 -36.25 -19.48
C PRO A 589 -13.39 -36.89 -19.05
N GLU A 590 -13.99 -36.43 -17.96
CA GLU A 590 -15.30 -36.90 -17.48
C GLU A 590 -16.46 -36.48 -18.40
N ALA A 591 -16.41 -35.24 -18.92
CA ALA A 591 -17.41 -34.74 -19.87
C ALA A 591 -17.31 -35.44 -21.24
N ARG A 592 -16.10 -35.82 -21.67
CA ARG A 592 -15.90 -36.65 -22.88
C ARG A 592 -16.54 -38.03 -22.74
N LEU A 593 -16.34 -38.70 -21.60
CA LEU A 593 -16.90 -40.02 -21.34
C LEU A 593 -18.44 -40.00 -21.30
N ARG A 594 -19.02 -38.92 -20.76
CA ARG A 594 -20.47 -38.70 -20.73
C ARG A 594 -21.04 -38.53 -22.14
N LEU A 595 -20.36 -37.74 -22.99
CA LEU A 595 -20.77 -37.48 -24.36
C LEU A 595 -20.65 -38.73 -25.24
N GLU A 596 -19.62 -39.56 -25.01
CA GLU A 596 -19.51 -40.88 -25.64
C GLU A 596 -20.61 -41.86 -25.21
N ARG A 597 -20.95 -41.91 -23.91
CA ARG A 597 -22.06 -42.74 -23.40
C ARG A 597 -23.40 -42.33 -24.02
N GLU A 598 -23.66 -41.03 -24.11
CA GLU A 598 -24.89 -40.49 -24.72
C GLU A 598 -24.95 -40.79 -26.22
N ARG A 599 -23.83 -40.68 -26.93
CA ARG A 599 -23.74 -41.08 -28.35
C ARG A 599 -23.98 -42.57 -28.55
N ARG A 600 -23.43 -43.41 -27.67
CA ARG A 600 -23.57 -44.87 -27.76
C ARG A 600 -24.99 -45.31 -27.44
N ALA A 601 -25.66 -44.63 -26.51
CA ALA A 601 -27.08 -44.82 -26.24
C ALA A 601 -27.93 -44.43 -27.46
N ARG A 602 -27.70 -43.26 -28.05
CA ARG A 602 -28.43 -42.79 -29.24
C ARG A 602 -28.24 -43.68 -30.47
N ALA A 603 -27.02 -44.19 -30.67
CA ALA A 603 -26.72 -45.13 -31.75
C ALA A 603 -27.28 -46.54 -31.49
N ALA A 604 -27.55 -46.90 -30.23
CA ALA A 604 -28.27 -48.13 -29.87
C ALA A 604 -29.78 -47.95 -30.11
N GLU A 605 -30.37 -46.82 -29.69
CA GLU A 605 -31.76 -46.46 -29.95
C GLU A 605 -32.06 -46.40 -31.45
N GLU A 606 -31.16 -45.82 -32.26
CA GLU A 606 -31.33 -45.75 -33.72
C GLU A 606 -31.27 -47.13 -34.39
N ARG A 607 -30.47 -48.05 -33.84
CA ARG A 607 -30.44 -49.46 -34.28
C ARG A 607 -31.71 -50.21 -33.90
N VAL A 608 -32.20 -50.03 -32.68
CA VAL A 608 -33.47 -50.62 -32.22
C VAL A 608 -34.65 -50.08 -33.05
N ARG A 609 -34.66 -48.78 -33.32
CA ARG A 609 -35.66 -48.13 -34.17
C ARG A 609 -35.63 -48.63 -35.61
N ARG A 610 -34.45 -48.93 -36.17
CA ARG A 610 -34.33 -49.54 -37.51
C ARG A 610 -34.77 -51.00 -37.55
N LEU A 611 -34.65 -51.74 -36.44
CA LEU A 611 -35.11 -53.12 -36.33
C LEU A 611 -36.62 -53.23 -36.09
N GLN A 612 -37.24 -52.23 -35.45
CA GLN A 612 -38.70 -52.14 -35.27
C GLN A 612 -39.47 -51.60 -36.49
N GLY A 613 -38.75 -51.05 -37.47
CA GLY A 613 -39.31 -50.50 -38.71
C GLY A 613 -39.27 -51.44 -39.91
N ARG A 614 -39.24 -52.76 -39.69
CA ARG A 614 -39.23 -53.77 -40.75
C ARG A 614 -40.33 -54.80 -40.56
#